data_AF-A0A0L8FM43-F1
#
_entry.id   AF-A0A0L8FM43-F1
#
_cell.length_a   1.000
_cell.length_b   1.000
_cell.length_c   1.000
_cell.angle_alpha   90.00
_cell.angle_beta   90.00
_cell.angle_gamma   90.00
#
_symmetry.space_group_name_H-M   'P 1'
#
loop_
_entity.id
_entity.type
_entity.pdbx_description
1 polymer ?
#
loop_
_entity_poly.entity_id
_entity_poly.type
_entity_poly.pdbx_seq_one_letter_code
_entity_poly.pdbx_strand_id
1 'polypeptide(L)'
;MKSFCYRTHLKENFLKDLKKTRNTYQGKELSEALHSFQMRLDDPQLLSPEIIWNMLISYRDIQDYHAMVKLVEDLAQVPKNRITSMPNIQHLYAFALNRRDKKGDSDKALKVIQQAIEQSNPPVSDMLCLCGRIYKDKFVQSEYTDQKSLEQAIHW
;
A
#
# COMPACT_ATOMS: atom_id res chain seq x y z
N MET A 1 -3.04 -20.50 26.16
CA MET A 1 -3.12 -19.11 26.68
C MET A 1 -1.80 -18.34 26.59
N LYS A 2 -0.66 -18.85 27.08
CA LYS A 2 0.63 -18.11 27.06
C LYS A 2 1.12 -17.64 25.68
N SER A 3 0.97 -18.47 24.64
CA SER A 3 1.38 -18.14 23.25
C SER A 3 0.56 -16.99 22.62
N PHE A 4 -0.73 -16.86 22.97
CA PHE A 4 -1.58 -15.79 22.44
C PHE A 4 -1.18 -14.41 23.02
N CYS A 5 -0.94 -14.35 24.33
CA CYS A 5 -0.49 -13.14 25.01
C CYS A 5 0.88 -12.66 24.49
N TYR A 6 1.81 -13.59 24.26
CA TYR A 6 3.12 -13.30 23.68
C TYR A 6 3.02 -12.68 22.27
N ARG A 7 2.18 -13.25 21.38
CA ARG A 7 1.98 -12.72 20.03
C ARG A 7 1.36 -11.32 20.04
N THR A 8 0.42 -11.05 20.93
CA THR A 8 -0.16 -9.71 21.10
C THR A 8 0.90 -8.71 21.54
N HIS A 9 1.73 -9.09 22.51
CA HIS A 9 2.81 -8.24 23.01
C HIS A 9 3.87 -7.91 21.94
N LEU A 10 4.25 -8.89 21.11
CA LEU A 10 5.17 -8.66 19.99
C LEU A 10 4.64 -7.62 18.99
N LYS A 11 3.36 -7.72 18.62
CA LYS A 11 2.74 -6.78 17.69
C LYS A 11 2.64 -5.38 18.28
N GLU A 12 2.23 -5.26 19.53
CA GLU A 12 2.17 -3.97 20.24
C GLU A 12 3.54 -3.31 20.32
N ASN A 13 4.59 -4.06 20.65
CA ASN A 13 5.94 -3.54 20.71
C ASN A 13 6.42 -3.08 19.34
N PHE A 14 6.20 -3.87 18.28
CA PHE A 14 6.51 -3.46 16.91
C PHE A 14 5.85 -2.12 16.55
N LEU A 15 4.55 -1.98 16.82
CA LEU A 15 3.80 -0.76 16.49
C LEU A 15 4.25 0.44 17.34
N LYS A 16 4.56 0.22 18.63
CA LYS A 16 5.12 1.25 19.52
C LYS A 16 6.48 1.72 19.03
N ASP A 17 7.37 0.79 18.67
CA ASP A 17 8.69 1.10 18.14
C ASP A 17 8.55 1.89 16.83
N LEU A 18 7.71 1.42 15.90
CA LEU A 18 7.50 2.07 14.60
C LEU A 18 7.01 3.50 14.77
N LYS A 19 6.03 3.72 15.66
CA LYS A 19 5.53 5.06 16.00
C LYS A 19 6.64 5.94 16.58
N LYS A 20 7.44 5.41 17.51
CA LYS A 20 8.56 6.15 18.10
C LYS A 20 9.60 6.53 17.04
N THR A 21 9.97 5.61 16.16
CA THR A 21 10.90 5.83 15.04
C THR A 21 10.41 6.96 14.13
N ARG A 22 9.14 6.94 13.73
CA ARG A 22 8.55 8.02 12.90
C ARG A 22 8.53 9.39 13.56
N ASN A 23 8.44 9.42 14.88
CA ASN A 23 8.47 10.67 15.64
C ASN A 23 9.90 11.18 15.91
N THR A 24 10.90 10.29 15.80
CA THR A 24 12.30 10.58 16.18
C THR A 24 13.14 10.95 14.96
N TYR A 25 12.98 10.22 13.85
CA TYR A 25 13.80 10.38 12.66
C TYR A 25 13.04 11.08 11.54
N GLN A 26 13.79 11.71 10.63
CA GLN A 26 13.25 12.32 9.40
C GLN A 26 14.19 12.04 8.21
N GLY A 27 13.71 12.34 7.00
CA GLY A 27 14.51 12.23 5.78
C GLY A 27 15.16 10.84 5.60
N LYS A 28 16.46 10.84 5.32
CA LYS A 28 17.23 9.62 5.04
C LYS A 28 17.30 8.67 6.24
N GLU A 29 17.48 9.18 7.46
CA GLU A 29 17.54 8.36 8.67
C GLU A 29 16.22 7.62 8.91
N LEU A 30 15.09 8.28 8.67
CA LEU A 30 13.79 7.64 8.76
C LEU A 30 13.64 6.54 7.70
N SER A 31 14.06 6.79 6.46
CA SER A 31 14.04 5.77 5.41
C SER A 31 14.83 4.53 5.80
N GLU A 32 16.08 4.69 6.25
CA GLU A 32 16.94 3.57 6.69
C GLU A 32 16.34 2.81 7.88
N ALA A 33 15.76 3.54 8.85
CA ALA A 33 15.08 2.92 9.97
C ALA A 33 13.87 2.10 9.52
N LEU A 34 13.02 2.62 8.62
CA LEU A 34 11.86 1.89 8.09
C LEU A 34 12.27 0.63 7.32
N HIS A 35 13.33 0.68 6.52
CA HIS A 35 13.89 -0.51 5.86
C HIS A 35 14.35 -1.57 6.88
N SER A 36 14.88 -1.16 8.03
CA SER A 36 15.20 -2.07 9.14
C SER A 36 13.96 -2.71 9.77
N PHE A 37 12.81 -2.01 9.80
CA PHE A 37 11.54 -2.60 10.23
C PHE A 37 11.02 -3.64 9.25
N GLN A 38 11.17 -3.43 7.95
CA GLN A 38 10.74 -4.41 6.95
C GLN A 38 11.48 -5.75 7.11
N MET A 39 12.77 -5.74 7.46
CA MET A 39 13.53 -6.97 7.74
C MET A 39 12.95 -7.78 8.91
N ARG A 40 12.30 -7.12 9.89
CA ARG A 40 11.64 -7.82 11.00
C ARG A 40 10.40 -8.59 10.56
N LEU A 41 9.81 -8.25 9.40
CA LEU A 41 8.60 -8.91 8.88
C LEU A 41 8.86 -10.31 8.32
N ASP A 42 10.11 -10.77 8.30
CA ASP A 42 10.46 -12.17 8.08
C ASP A 42 9.90 -13.09 9.19
N ASP A 43 9.56 -12.56 10.37
CA ASP A 43 8.81 -13.29 11.40
C ASP A 43 7.30 -13.34 11.08
N PRO A 44 6.73 -14.52 10.76
CA PRO A 44 5.31 -14.65 10.43
C PRO A 44 4.36 -14.20 11.56
N GLN A 45 4.83 -14.12 12.82
CA GLN A 45 4.03 -13.64 13.94
C GLN A 45 3.68 -12.15 13.81
N LEU A 46 4.54 -11.38 13.13
CA LEU A 46 4.40 -9.95 12.87
C LEU A 46 3.58 -9.65 11.61
N LEU A 47 3.30 -10.63 10.75
CA LEU A 47 2.44 -10.46 9.57
C LEU A 47 0.97 -10.32 9.99
N SER A 48 0.56 -9.08 10.25
CA SER A 48 -0.81 -8.70 10.60
C SER A 48 -1.30 -7.53 9.73
N PRO A 49 -2.61 -7.42 9.46
CA PRO A 49 -3.17 -6.28 8.73
C PRO A 49 -2.74 -4.92 9.28
N GLU A 50 -2.75 -4.77 10.60
CA GLU A 50 -2.40 -3.52 11.28
C GLU A 50 -0.93 -3.15 11.09
N ILE A 51 -0.01 -4.13 11.20
CA ILE A 51 1.41 -3.90 11.00
C ILE A 51 1.70 -3.53 9.54
N ILE A 52 1.16 -4.30 8.58
CA ILE A 52 1.37 -4.03 7.16
C ILE A 52 0.80 -2.67 6.78
N TRP A 53 -0.41 -2.32 7.25
CA TRP A 53 -0.99 -1.00 7.03
C TRP A 53 -0.10 0.12 7.59
N ASN A 54 0.36 0.01 8.84
CA ASN A 54 1.23 1.02 9.43
C ASN A 54 2.56 1.16 8.69
N MET A 55 3.16 0.05 8.23
CA MET A 55 4.36 0.10 7.38
C MET A 55 4.11 0.81 6.06
N LEU A 56 3.02 0.49 5.36
CA LEU A 56 2.67 1.15 4.10
C LEU A 56 2.43 2.65 4.26
N ILE A 57 1.73 3.07 5.32
CA ILE A 57 1.54 4.50 5.63
C ILE A 57 2.88 5.16 5.95
N SER A 58 3.77 4.49 6.69
CA SER A 58 5.09 5.02 7.02
C SER A 58 5.94 5.27 5.77
N TYR A 59 5.95 4.34 4.82
CA TYR A 59 6.62 4.53 3.54
C TYR A 59 5.96 5.62 2.69
N ARG A 60 4.62 5.70 2.69
CA ARG A 60 3.87 6.73 1.97
C ARG A 60 4.24 8.13 2.43
N ASP A 61 4.40 8.34 3.75
CA ASP A 61 4.72 9.64 4.32
C ASP A 61 6.11 10.16 3.88
N ILE A 62 7.03 9.24 3.57
CA ILE A 62 8.34 9.57 2.99
C ILE A 62 8.40 9.37 1.47
N GLN A 63 7.25 9.12 0.83
CA GLN A 63 7.10 8.88 -0.61
C GLN A 63 7.96 7.72 -1.16
N ASP A 64 8.28 6.72 -0.35
CA ASP A 64 8.98 5.50 -0.79
C ASP A 64 7.98 4.50 -1.41
N TYR A 65 7.47 4.86 -2.58
CA TYR A 65 6.49 4.05 -3.31
C TYR A 65 7.07 2.71 -3.79
N HIS A 66 8.38 2.64 -3.98
CA HIS A 66 9.05 1.40 -4.33
C HIS A 66 8.96 0.38 -3.18
N ALA A 67 9.28 0.78 -1.96
CA ALA A 67 9.16 -0.07 -0.77
C ALA A 67 7.70 -0.51 -0.53
N MET A 68 6.73 0.40 -0.71
CA MET A 68 5.31 0.06 -0.61
C MET A 68 4.92 -1.07 -1.58
N VAL A 69 5.27 -0.93 -2.87
CA VAL A 69 4.97 -1.96 -3.88
C VAL A 69 5.67 -3.26 -3.54
N LYS A 70 6.96 -3.20 -3.20
CA LYS A 70 7.75 -4.39 -2.87
C LYS A 70 7.15 -5.14 -1.69
N LEU A 71 6.78 -4.45 -0.61
CA LEU A 71 6.18 -5.07 0.57
C LEU A 71 4.90 -5.84 0.23
N VAL A 72 4.01 -5.27 -0.58
CA VAL A 72 2.76 -5.94 -0.97
C VAL A 72 3.02 -7.13 -1.89
N GLU A 73 3.97 -7.01 -2.82
CA GLU A 73 4.33 -8.09 -3.76
C GLU A 73 5.03 -9.26 -3.07
N ASP A 74 5.97 -8.98 -2.15
CA ASP A 74 6.62 -9.99 -1.30
C ASP A 74 5.58 -10.70 -0.44
N LEU A 75 4.68 -9.93 0.20
CA LEU A 75 3.62 -10.48 1.04
C LEU A 75 2.67 -11.37 0.23
N ALA A 76 2.38 -11.03 -1.04
CA ALA A 76 1.56 -11.85 -1.92
C ALA A 76 2.17 -13.24 -2.23
N GLN A 77 3.49 -13.42 -2.06
CA GLN A 77 4.16 -14.72 -2.18
C GLN A 77 3.98 -15.59 -0.93
N VAL A 78 3.54 -15.04 0.20
CA VAL A 78 3.35 -15.79 1.44
C VAL A 78 2.12 -16.70 1.33
N PRO A 79 2.25 -18.02 1.58
CA PRO A 79 1.12 -18.95 1.50
C PRO A 79 -0.06 -18.58 2.41
N LYS A 80 -1.29 -18.74 1.91
CA LYS A 80 -2.54 -18.47 2.64
C LYS A 80 -2.69 -17.02 3.14
N ASN A 81 -1.92 -16.10 2.58
CA ASN A 81 -2.06 -14.68 2.86
C ASN A 81 -3.45 -14.16 2.44
N ARG A 82 -4.09 -13.40 3.33
CA ARG A 82 -5.38 -12.70 3.10
C ARG A 82 -5.29 -11.18 3.32
N ILE A 83 -4.12 -10.68 3.67
CA ILE A 83 -3.86 -9.27 3.96
C ILE A 83 -3.87 -8.45 2.66
N THR A 84 -3.27 -8.97 1.59
CA THR A 84 -3.17 -8.26 0.30
C THR A 84 -4.49 -8.13 -0.44
N SER A 85 -5.49 -8.94 -0.09
CA SER A 85 -6.87 -8.82 -0.58
C SER A 85 -7.73 -7.85 0.25
N MET A 86 -7.19 -7.26 1.32
CA MET A 86 -7.96 -6.30 2.11
C MET A 86 -8.12 -5.00 1.32
N PRO A 87 -9.34 -4.41 1.27
CA PRO A 87 -9.61 -3.25 0.42
C PRO A 87 -8.65 -2.08 0.67
N ASN A 88 -8.35 -1.81 1.93
CA ASN A 88 -7.44 -0.73 2.33
C ASN A 88 -5.99 -1.01 1.84
N ILE A 89 -5.50 -2.25 1.93
CA ILE A 89 -4.19 -2.64 1.41
C ILE A 89 -4.15 -2.54 -0.12
N GLN A 90 -5.19 -2.97 -0.82
CA GLN A 90 -5.31 -2.82 -2.28
C GLN A 90 -5.30 -1.35 -2.70
N HIS A 91 -5.99 -0.47 -1.96
CA HIS A 91 -5.96 0.97 -2.20
C HIS A 91 -4.55 1.54 -2.08
N LEU A 92 -3.83 1.26 -0.98
CA LEU A 92 -2.44 1.73 -0.80
C LEU A 92 -1.49 1.15 -1.86
N TYR A 93 -1.73 -0.09 -2.28
CA TYR A 93 -0.95 -0.74 -3.32
C TYR A 93 -1.14 -0.08 -4.70
N ALA A 94 -2.39 0.09 -5.12
CA ALA A 94 -2.72 0.78 -6.38
C ALA A 94 -2.21 2.22 -6.37
N PHE A 95 -2.33 2.92 -5.23
CA PHE A 95 -1.77 4.25 -5.06
C PHE A 95 -0.26 4.26 -5.27
N ALA A 96 0.47 3.34 -4.62
CA ALA A 96 1.93 3.27 -4.73
C ALA A 96 2.38 2.91 -6.15
N LEU A 97 1.71 1.98 -6.83
CA LEU A 97 1.97 1.66 -8.24
C LEU A 97 1.84 2.93 -9.10
N ASN A 98 0.71 3.61 -9.04
CA ASN A 98 0.46 4.81 -9.84
C ASN A 98 1.47 5.93 -9.56
N ARG A 99 1.90 6.11 -8.30
CA ARG A 99 2.90 7.13 -7.94
C ARG A 99 4.34 6.74 -8.28
N ARG A 100 4.65 5.45 -8.32
CA ARG A 100 5.97 4.93 -8.70
C ARG A 100 6.22 5.04 -10.20
N ASP A 101 5.16 4.95 -10.99
CA ASP A 101 5.14 5.27 -12.43
C ASP A 101 6.19 4.52 -13.26
N LYS A 102 6.43 3.23 -12.94
CA LYS A 102 7.22 2.37 -13.83
C LYS A 102 6.34 1.82 -14.94
N LYS A 103 6.96 1.39 -16.04
CA LYS A 103 6.27 0.75 -17.16
C LYS A 103 5.35 -0.37 -16.67
N GLY A 104 4.05 -0.24 -16.95
CA GLY A 104 3.00 -1.20 -16.56
C GLY A 104 2.38 -0.97 -15.18
N ASP A 105 2.89 -0.04 -14.37
CA ASP A 105 2.35 0.23 -13.04
C ASP A 105 0.93 0.79 -13.09
N SER A 106 0.65 1.75 -13.98
CA SER A 106 -0.67 2.37 -14.08
C SER A 106 -1.75 1.36 -14.47
N ASP A 107 -1.45 0.44 -15.39
CA ASP A 107 -2.38 -0.62 -15.79
C ASP A 107 -2.61 -1.64 -14.66
N LYS A 108 -1.55 -1.97 -13.92
CA LYS A 108 -1.66 -2.82 -12.73
C LYS A 108 -2.45 -2.13 -11.62
N ALA A 109 -2.26 -0.83 -11.42
CA ALA A 109 -2.97 -0.02 -10.44
C ALA A 109 -4.48 0.00 -10.75
N LEU A 110 -4.86 0.23 -12.00
CA LEU A 110 -6.26 0.18 -12.46
C LEU A 110 -6.87 -1.19 -12.18
N LYS A 111 -6.20 -2.27 -12.56
CA LYS A 111 -6.68 -3.64 -12.30
C LYS A 111 -6.92 -3.88 -10.81
N VAL A 112 -5.98 -3.47 -9.96
CA VAL A 112 -6.09 -3.65 -8.50
C VAL A 112 -7.26 -2.84 -7.93
N ILE A 113 -7.38 -1.56 -8.28
CA ILE A 113 -8.39 -0.70 -7.68
C ILE A 113 -9.81 -1.02 -8.16
N GLN A 114 -9.97 -1.38 -9.44
CA GLN A 114 -11.26 -1.81 -9.98
C GLN A 114 -11.74 -3.10 -9.32
N GLN A 115 -10.84 -4.08 -9.16
CA GLN A 115 -11.16 -5.30 -8.43
C GLN A 115 -11.55 -5.01 -6.96
N ALA A 116 -10.86 -4.08 -6.30
CA ALA A 116 -11.18 -3.70 -4.92
C ALA A 116 -12.55 -3.00 -4.80
N ILE A 117 -12.91 -2.18 -5.80
CA ILE A 117 -14.23 -1.54 -5.92
C ILE A 117 -15.32 -2.59 -6.09
N GLU A 118 -15.15 -3.54 -7.02
CA GLU A 118 -16.12 -4.63 -7.26
C GLU A 118 -16.35 -5.50 -6.01
N GLN A 119 -15.30 -5.71 -5.21
CA GLN A 119 -15.37 -6.48 -3.97
C GLN A 119 -15.99 -5.69 -2.80
N SER A 120 -16.09 -4.37 -2.91
CA SER A 120 -16.64 -3.49 -1.88
C SER A 120 -18.06 -3.09 -2.27
N ASN A 121 -19.07 -3.66 -1.62
CA ASN A 121 -20.47 -3.28 -1.85
C ASN A 121 -21.12 -2.72 -0.56
N PRO A 122 -21.40 -1.41 -0.48
CA PRO A 122 -21.19 -0.39 -1.52
C PRO A 122 -19.70 0.00 -1.71
N PRO A 123 -19.33 0.55 -2.87
CA PRO A 123 -17.97 1.03 -3.12
C PRO A 123 -17.52 2.10 -2.11
N VAL A 124 -16.24 2.05 -1.72
CA VAL A 124 -15.63 3.07 -0.87
C VAL A 124 -15.24 4.28 -1.72
N SER A 125 -15.67 5.48 -1.32
CA SER A 125 -15.41 6.72 -2.07
C SER A 125 -13.93 6.92 -2.44
N ASP A 126 -13.01 6.70 -1.49
CA ASP A 126 -11.57 6.87 -1.73
C ASP A 126 -11.06 5.99 -2.88
N MET A 127 -11.64 4.80 -3.08
CA MET A 127 -11.26 3.92 -4.18
C MET A 127 -11.75 4.42 -5.52
N LEU A 128 -12.98 4.93 -5.59
CA LEU A 128 -13.53 5.55 -6.80
C LEU A 128 -12.66 6.74 -7.21
N CYS A 129 -12.34 7.63 -6.25
CA CYS A 129 -11.47 8.78 -6.47
C CYS A 129 -10.06 8.36 -6.93
N LEU A 130 -9.50 7.28 -6.39
CA LEU A 130 -8.22 6.76 -6.84
C LEU A 130 -8.29 6.22 -8.27
N CYS A 131 -9.36 5.52 -8.63
CA CYS A 131 -9.58 5.01 -9.99
C CYS A 131 -9.59 6.17 -11.01
N GLY A 132 -10.42 7.20 -10.77
CA GLY A 132 -10.46 8.40 -11.62
C GLY A 132 -9.11 9.14 -11.67
N ARG A 133 -8.39 9.21 -10.54
CA ARG A 133 -7.05 9.79 -10.50
C ARG A 133 -6.05 9.03 -11.38
N ILE A 134 -6.05 7.71 -11.37
CA ILE A 134 -5.12 6.91 -12.20
C ILE A 134 -5.40 7.15 -13.68
N TYR A 135 -6.67 7.19 -14.10
CA TYR A 135 -7.03 7.55 -15.47
C TYR A 135 -6.61 8.97 -15.84
N LYS A 136 -6.80 9.93 -14.94
CA LYS A 136 -6.33 11.30 -15.14
C LYS A 136 -4.81 11.35 -15.30
N ASP A 137 -4.06 10.63 -14.46
CA ASP A 137 -2.60 10.59 -14.51
C ASP A 137 -2.14 9.97 -15.84
N LYS A 138 -2.79 8.90 -16.33
CA LYS A 138 -2.54 8.33 -17.68
C LYS A 138 -2.78 9.35 -18.80
N PHE A 139 -3.87 10.10 -18.74
CA PHE A 139 -4.18 11.15 -19.71
C PHE A 139 -3.09 12.24 -19.74
N VAL A 140 -2.65 12.71 -18.56
CA VAL A 140 -1.58 13.70 -18.45
C VAL A 140 -0.25 13.14 -18.98
N GLN A 141 0.10 11.90 -18.63
CA GLN A 141 1.32 11.22 -19.10
C GLN A 141 1.34 11.00 -20.62
N SER A 142 0.17 10.89 -21.25
CA SER A 142 0.04 10.81 -22.71
C SER A 142 0.17 12.17 -23.42
N GLU A 143 0.58 13.23 -22.71
CA GLU A 143 0.56 14.61 -23.21
C GLU A 143 -0.83 15.02 -23.71
N TYR A 144 -1.87 14.63 -22.97
CA TYR A 144 -3.27 14.95 -23.26
C TYR A 144 -3.82 14.31 -24.55
N THR A 145 -3.23 13.22 -25.02
CA THR A 145 -3.66 12.54 -26.27
C THR A 145 -4.57 11.33 -26.05
N ASP A 146 -4.50 10.66 -24.89
CA ASP A 146 -5.34 9.50 -24.56
C ASP A 146 -6.74 9.92 -24.09
N GLN A 147 -7.61 10.21 -25.07
CA GLN A 147 -8.99 10.62 -24.83
C GLN A 147 -9.82 9.55 -24.10
N LYS A 148 -9.49 8.26 -24.27
CA LYS A 148 -10.19 7.20 -23.54
C LYS A 148 -9.92 7.29 -22.05
N SER A 149 -8.67 7.56 -21.66
CA SER A 149 -8.33 7.79 -20.26
C SER A 149 -9.02 9.05 -19.71
N LEU A 150 -9.18 10.11 -20.51
CA LEU A 150 -9.95 11.30 -20.11
C LEU A 150 -11.42 10.96 -19.84
N GLU A 151 -12.09 10.27 -20.77
CA GLU A 151 -13.49 9.85 -20.62
C GLU A 151 -13.68 9.00 -19.36
N GLN A 152 -12.76 8.07 -19.11
CA GLN A 152 -12.78 7.27 -17.88
C GLN A 152 -12.56 8.12 -16.63
N ALA A 153 -11.63 9.08 -16.64
CA ALA A 153 -11.40 9.97 -15.51
C ALA A 153 -12.62 10.85 -15.15
N ILE A 154 -13.49 11.16 -16.12
CA ILE A 154 -14.75 11.89 -15.91
C ILE A 154 -15.85 10.95 -15.40
N HIS A 155 -15.85 9.69 -15.85
CA HIS A 155 -16.84 8.70 -15.45
C HIS A 155 -16.71 8.29 -13.97
N TRP A 156 -15.48 8.06 -13.52
CA TRP A 156 -15.14 7.66 -12.15
C TRP A 156 -15.19 8.83 -11.16
#